data_AF-A0A1S8S2B7-F1
#
_entry.id   AF-A0A1S8S2B7-F1
#
_cell.length_a   1.000
_cell.length_b   1.000
_cell.length_c   1.000
_cell.angle_alpha   90.00
_cell.angle_beta   90.00
_cell.angle_gamma   90.00
#
_symmetry.space_group_name_H-M   'P 1'
#
loop_
_entity.id
_entity.type
_entity.pdbx_description
1 polymer ?
#
loop_
_entity_poly.entity_id
_entity_poly.type
_entity_poly.pdbx_seq_one_letter_code
_entity_poly.pdbx_strand_id
1 'polypeptide(L)'
;MLISVLKYNFKMYMKSHKYIMPFFIFIIYMVMAYSIRLLDIVGSMVSSAAFLFALMTWIGFTYYSNIELIAEEVLILKLKSHTRYWISKIIFMGVVGAFFSILSVGLPIIYNLICNVFKYSVTFSDIFVSFIIHMFLSVIGALIGMLFQPRIISNRKMAILGAIFIVLMSIIKGPVINEVPYSKYVMWIFPPINEVSTAYLNLMHFNIPNLIMPLIIMIIYIFIESFILIKRMKKVLF
;
A
#
# COMPACT_ATOMS: atom_id res chain seq x y z
N MET A 1 -8.77 16.42 -19.12
CA MET A 1 -9.85 15.41 -18.95
C MET A 1 -9.55 14.38 -17.85
N LEU A 2 -8.36 13.79 -17.79
CA LEU A 2 -7.99 12.86 -16.71
C LEU A 2 -8.05 13.52 -15.31
N ILE A 3 -7.59 14.76 -15.20
CA ILE A 3 -7.64 15.56 -13.96
C ILE A 3 -9.07 15.76 -13.45
N SER A 4 -10.06 15.96 -14.32
CA SER A 4 -11.45 16.12 -13.88
C SER A 4 -12.05 14.80 -13.36
N VAL A 5 -11.62 13.66 -13.89
CA VAL A 5 -11.97 12.34 -13.36
C VAL A 5 -11.29 12.08 -12.01
N LEU A 6 -10.03 12.51 -11.83
CA LEU A 6 -9.36 12.45 -10.52
C LEU A 6 -10.09 13.30 -9.46
N LYS A 7 -10.46 14.54 -9.80
CA LYS A 7 -11.27 15.41 -8.91
C LYS A 7 -12.61 14.77 -8.56
N TYR A 8 -13.26 14.13 -9.54
CA TYR A 8 -14.50 13.39 -9.31
C TYR A 8 -14.28 12.21 -8.35
N ASN A 9 -13.24 11.39 -8.58
CA ASN A 9 -12.90 10.26 -7.71
C ASN A 9 -12.65 10.70 -6.27
N PHE A 10 -11.92 11.81 -6.08
CA PHE A 10 -11.68 12.40 -4.77
C PHE A 10 -12.98 12.83 -4.09
N LYS A 11 -13.85 13.57 -4.79
CA LYS A 11 -15.12 14.06 -4.25
C LYS A 11 -16.04 12.90 -3.85
N MET A 12 -16.13 11.86 -4.69
CA MET A 12 -16.93 10.67 -4.40
C MET A 12 -16.38 9.88 -3.22
N TYR A 13 -15.06 9.73 -3.13
CA TYR A 13 -14.42 9.04 -2.03
C TYR A 13 -14.66 9.75 -0.69
N MET A 14 -14.50 11.07 -0.64
CA MET A 14 -14.77 11.86 0.56
C MET A 14 -16.25 11.78 0.99
N LYS A 15 -17.18 11.82 0.03
CA LYS A 15 -18.62 11.64 0.33
C LYS A 15 -18.99 10.25 0.84
N SER A 16 -18.18 9.23 0.54
CA SER A 16 -18.48 7.86 0.94
C SER A 16 -18.19 7.57 2.42
N HIS A 17 -17.45 8.45 3.11
CA HIS A 17 -17.00 8.29 4.50
C HIS A 17 -16.22 6.98 4.80
N LYS A 18 -15.94 6.14 3.78
CA LYS A 18 -15.24 4.86 3.92
C LYS A 18 -13.80 5.02 4.39
N TYR A 19 -13.21 6.20 4.22
CA TYR A 19 -11.86 6.52 4.68
C TYR A 19 -11.77 6.72 6.20
N ILE A 20 -12.88 7.02 6.88
CA ILE A 20 -12.87 7.38 8.30
C ILE A 20 -12.33 6.24 9.15
N MET A 21 -12.84 5.01 8.94
CA MET A 21 -12.43 3.86 9.76
C MET A 21 -10.94 3.50 9.55
N PRO A 22 -10.43 3.33 8.32
CA PRO A 22 -8.99 3.14 8.10
C PRO A 22 -8.14 4.28 8.67
N PHE A 23 -8.58 5.54 8.53
CA PHE A 23 -7.85 6.68 9.07
C PHE A 23 -7.78 6.69 10.60
N PHE A 24 -8.86 6.30 11.27
CA PHE A 24 -8.89 6.20 12.73
C PHE A 24 -7.96 5.09 13.24
N ILE A 25 -7.99 3.91 12.58
CA ILE A 25 -7.09 2.79 12.90
C ILE A 25 -5.63 3.16 12.65
N PHE A 26 -5.36 3.92 11.57
CA PHE A 26 -4.04 4.46 11.30
C PHE A 26 -3.53 5.31 12.48
N ILE A 27 -4.35 6.27 12.96
CA ILE A 27 -3.96 7.13 14.09
C ILE A 27 -3.70 6.29 15.34
N ILE A 28 -4.57 5.33 15.67
CA ILE A 28 -4.38 4.45 16.83
C ILE A 28 -3.05 3.71 16.73
N TYR A 29 -2.76 3.12 15.57
CA TYR A 29 -1.50 2.42 15.34
C TYR A 29 -0.30 3.36 15.54
N MET A 30 -0.33 4.55 14.94
CA MET A 30 0.78 5.52 15.06
C MET A 30 1.02 5.93 16.51
N VAL A 31 -0.05 6.22 17.27
CA VAL A 31 0.07 6.58 18.68
C VAL A 31 0.63 5.42 19.50
N MET A 32 0.13 4.20 19.29
CA MET A 32 0.60 3.02 20.02
C MET A 32 2.07 2.69 19.68
N ALA A 33 2.41 2.61 18.39
CA ALA A 33 3.72 2.19 17.93
C ALA A 33 4.85 3.11 18.41
N TYR A 34 4.59 4.42 18.45
CA TYR A 34 5.61 5.42 18.83
C TYR A 34 5.49 5.93 20.27
N SER A 35 4.58 5.36 21.08
CA SER A 35 4.52 5.64 22.52
C SER A 35 5.72 5.09 23.31
N ILE A 36 6.42 4.12 22.74
CA ILE A 36 7.59 3.45 23.31
C ILE A 36 8.83 4.33 23.07
N ARG A 37 9.68 4.49 24.08
CA ARG A 37 10.95 5.24 23.96
C ARG A 37 12.10 4.33 23.50
N LEU A 38 13.13 4.95 22.92
CA LEU A 38 14.35 4.31 22.44
C LEU A 38 14.08 3.28 21.32
N LEU A 39 13.17 3.63 20.41
CA LEU A 39 12.87 2.80 19.25
C LEU A 39 14.01 2.84 18.21
N ASP A 40 14.22 1.70 17.55
CA ASP A 40 15.07 1.63 16.37
C ASP A 40 14.35 2.24 15.16
N ILE A 41 15.02 3.15 14.46
CA ILE A 41 14.45 3.90 13.32
C ILE A 41 14.05 2.94 12.20
N VAL A 42 14.98 2.08 11.78
CA VAL A 42 14.76 1.14 10.68
C VAL A 42 13.63 0.16 10.99
N GLY A 43 13.69 -0.50 12.15
CA GLY A 43 12.69 -1.50 12.55
C GLY A 43 11.28 -0.90 12.64
N SER A 44 11.15 0.25 13.31
CA SER A 44 9.86 0.94 13.43
C SER A 44 9.31 1.40 12.07
N MET A 45 10.13 1.98 11.20
CA MET A 45 9.70 2.45 9.87
C MET A 45 9.34 1.30 8.91
N VAL A 46 10.06 0.18 8.95
CA VAL A 46 9.69 -1.01 8.16
C VAL A 46 8.38 -1.60 8.66
N SER A 47 8.18 -1.65 9.98
CA SER A 47 6.92 -2.14 10.57
C SER A 47 5.72 -1.25 10.21
N SER A 48 5.88 0.08 10.28
CA SER A 48 4.84 1.02 9.88
C SER A 48 4.54 0.96 8.38
N ALA A 49 5.54 0.70 7.54
CA ALA A 49 5.34 0.51 6.11
C ALA A 49 4.55 -0.78 5.81
N ALA A 50 4.83 -1.88 6.51
CA ALA A 50 4.06 -3.12 6.40
C ALA A 50 2.61 -2.95 6.88
N PHE A 51 2.40 -2.21 7.97
CA PHE A 51 1.07 -1.83 8.42
C PHE A 51 0.34 -0.96 7.39
N LEU A 52 1.01 0.04 6.82
CA LEU A 52 0.44 0.91 5.80
C LEU A 52 0.05 0.11 4.55
N PHE A 53 0.85 -0.87 4.14
CA PHE A 53 0.50 -1.80 3.07
C PHE A 53 -0.82 -2.55 3.35
N ALA A 54 -0.98 -3.11 4.56
CA ALA A 54 -2.21 -3.80 4.97
C ALA A 54 -3.42 -2.84 4.98
N LEU A 55 -3.22 -1.62 5.51
CA LEU A 55 -4.24 -0.59 5.56
C LEU A 55 -4.68 -0.13 4.17
N MET A 56 -3.72 0.07 3.26
CA MET A 56 -4.03 0.43 1.87
C MET A 56 -4.70 -0.71 1.11
N THR A 57 -4.41 -1.97 1.45
CA THR A 57 -5.17 -3.12 0.94
C THR A 57 -6.64 -3.03 1.32
N TRP A 58 -6.92 -2.67 2.57
CA TRP A 58 -8.30 -2.44 3.01
C TRP A 58 -8.95 -1.22 2.30
N ILE A 59 -8.24 -0.12 2.17
CA ILE A 59 -8.74 1.06 1.43
C ILE A 59 -9.05 0.70 -0.03
N GLY A 60 -8.13 0.01 -0.71
CA GLY A 60 -8.30 -0.45 -2.09
C GLY A 60 -9.52 -1.35 -2.27
N PHE A 61 -9.74 -2.28 -1.33
CA PHE A 61 -10.90 -3.18 -1.33
C PHE A 61 -12.23 -2.42 -1.13
N THR A 62 -12.28 -1.51 -0.16
CA THR A 62 -13.50 -0.77 0.19
C THR A 62 -13.86 0.33 -0.80
N TYR A 63 -12.88 0.90 -1.50
CA TYR A 63 -13.11 1.90 -2.53
C TYR A 63 -14.11 1.42 -3.59
N TYR A 64 -14.07 0.13 -3.94
CA TYR A 64 -14.94 -0.46 -4.95
C TYR A 64 -16.30 -0.90 -4.45
N SER A 65 -16.53 -0.94 -3.13
CA SER A 65 -17.67 -1.68 -2.58
C SER A 65 -19.06 -1.07 -2.86
N ASN A 66 -19.18 0.06 -3.58
CA ASN A 66 -20.46 0.68 -3.98
C ASN A 66 -20.32 1.58 -5.24
N ILE A 67 -19.54 1.16 -6.25
CA ILE A 67 -19.46 1.96 -7.51
C ILE A 67 -20.70 1.68 -8.36
N GLU A 68 -21.45 2.72 -8.69
CA GLU A 68 -22.56 2.65 -9.65
C GLU A 68 -22.04 2.38 -11.07
N LEU A 69 -22.51 1.28 -11.67
CA LEU A 69 -22.10 0.85 -13.02
C LEU A 69 -22.37 1.93 -14.08
N ILE A 70 -23.53 2.58 -14.01
CA ILE A 70 -23.92 3.65 -14.94
C ILE A 70 -22.93 4.83 -14.86
N ALA A 71 -22.55 5.24 -13.65
CA ALA A 71 -21.57 6.31 -13.47
C ALA A 71 -20.19 5.94 -14.01
N GLU A 72 -19.79 4.66 -13.88
CA GLU A 72 -18.55 4.14 -14.45
C GLU A 72 -18.56 4.19 -15.99
N GLU A 73 -19.62 3.72 -16.64
CA GLU A 73 -19.74 3.71 -18.10
C GLU A 73 -19.71 5.13 -18.68
N VAL A 74 -20.42 6.07 -18.07
CA VAL A 74 -20.39 7.49 -18.47
C VAL A 74 -18.97 8.06 -18.39
N LEU A 75 -18.20 7.70 -17.36
CA LEU A 75 -16.81 8.14 -17.22
C LEU A 75 -15.88 7.48 -18.25
N ILE A 76 -16.10 6.20 -18.58
CA ILE A 76 -15.35 5.50 -19.63
C ILE A 76 -15.62 6.13 -21.00
N LEU A 77 -16.89 6.40 -21.33
CA LEU A 77 -17.30 7.08 -22.57
C LEU A 77 -16.69 8.48 -22.65
N LYS A 78 -16.74 9.23 -21.54
CA LYS A 78 -16.10 10.55 -21.44
C LYS A 78 -14.61 10.47 -21.71
N LEU A 79 -13.89 9.49 -21.15
CA LEU A 79 -12.45 9.31 -21.37
C LEU A 79 -12.08 8.66 -22.71
N LYS A 80 -13.07 8.13 -23.46
CA LYS A 80 -12.92 7.36 -24.70
C LYS A 80 -11.95 6.17 -24.57
N SER A 81 -11.71 5.68 -23.36
CA SER A 81 -10.75 4.61 -23.11
C SER A 81 -10.94 3.97 -21.74
N HIS A 82 -11.21 2.68 -21.75
CA HIS A 82 -11.26 1.87 -20.53
C HIS A 82 -9.90 1.87 -19.80
N THR A 83 -8.78 1.74 -20.53
CA THR A 83 -7.44 1.77 -19.92
C THR A 83 -7.19 3.07 -19.16
N ARG A 84 -7.54 4.23 -19.75
CA ARG A 84 -7.35 5.54 -19.10
C ARG A 84 -8.21 5.70 -17.85
N TYR A 85 -9.41 5.13 -17.84
CA TYR A 85 -10.26 5.12 -16.65
C TYR A 85 -9.58 4.38 -15.49
N TRP A 86 -9.07 3.17 -15.71
CA TRP A 86 -8.40 2.40 -14.67
C TRP A 86 -7.07 3.00 -14.23
N ILE A 87 -6.28 3.55 -15.17
CA ILE A 87 -5.08 4.33 -14.82
C ILE A 87 -5.46 5.50 -13.90
N SER A 88 -6.58 6.19 -14.15
CA SER A 88 -7.01 7.28 -13.26
C SER A 88 -7.35 6.81 -11.84
N LYS A 89 -7.88 5.60 -11.68
CA LYS A 89 -8.18 5.00 -10.37
C LYS A 89 -6.89 4.60 -9.63
N ILE A 90 -5.93 4.02 -10.36
CA ILE A 90 -4.60 3.67 -9.81
C ILE A 90 -3.86 4.94 -9.37
N ILE A 91 -3.84 5.99 -10.19
CA ILE A 91 -3.25 7.28 -9.83
C ILE A 91 -3.93 7.87 -8.59
N PHE A 92 -5.27 7.81 -8.53
CA PHE A 92 -6.01 8.27 -7.37
C PHE A 92 -5.60 7.53 -6.09
N MET A 93 -5.47 6.20 -6.16
CA MET A 93 -4.98 5.40 -5.03
C MET A 93 -3.54 5.72 -4.66
N GLY A 94 -2.68 6.00 -5.65
CA GLY A 94 -1.32 6.47 -5.40
C GLY A 94 -1.28 7.80 -4.66
N VAL A 95 -2.21 8.73 -4.95
CA VAL A 95 -2.32 10.00 -4.19
C VAL A 95 -2.76 9.75 -2.75
N VAL A 96 -3.73 8.86 -2.52
CA VAL A 96 -4.16 8.47 -1.16
C VAL A 96 -3.01 7.79 -0.41
N GLY A 97 -2.30 6.87 -1.06
CA GLY A 97 -1.13 6.20 -0.51
C GLY A 97 0.00 7.17 -0.16
N ALA A 98 0.29 8.14 -1.03
CA ALA A 98 1.25 9.21 -0.77
C ALA A 98 0.85 10.05 0.45
N PHE A 99 -0.42 10.41 0.60
CA PHE A 99 -0.92 11.12 1.77
C PHE A 99 -0.66 10.35 3.07
N PHE A 100 -1.02 9.07 3.13
CA PHE A 100 -0.74 8.24 4.30
C PHE A 100 0.75 8.00 4.52
N SER A 101 1.56 7.93 3.46
CA SER A 101 3.01 7.78 3.55
C SER A 101 3.67 9.01 4.17
N ILE A 102 3.22 10.22 3.78
CA ILE A 102 3.66 11.47 4.40
C ILE A 102 3.31 11.48 5.89
N LEU A 103 2.10 11.06 6.27
CA LEU A 103 1.71 11.00 7.68
C LEU A 103 2.51 9.94 8.45
N SER A 104 2.71 8.76 7.87
CA SER A 104 3.38 7.63 8.50
C SER A 104 4.84 7.92 8.79
N VAL A 105 5.52 8.66 7.93
CA VAL A 105 6.93 9.07 8.15
C VAL A 105 7.01 10.39 8.92
N GLY A 106 6.13 11.34 8.61
CA GLY A 106 6.17 12.69 9.19
C GLY A 106 5.79 12.73 10.67
N LEU A 107 4.73 12.02 11.09
CA LEU A 107 4.27 12.06 12.48
C LEU A 107 5.34 11.57 13.47
N PRO A 108 6.03 10.43 13.26
CA PRO A 108 7.10 9.97 14.15
C PRO A 108 8.28 10.91 14.21
N ILE A 109 8.64 11.54 13.08
CA ILE A 109 9.75 12.51 13.03
C ILE A 109 9.40 13.74 13.87
N ILE A 110 8.20 14.30 13.67
CA ILE A 110 7.72 15.46 14.45
C ILE A 110 7.67 15.10 15.93
N TYR A 111 7.16 13.91 16.27
CA TYR A 111 7.07 13.47 17.65
C TYR A 111 8.45 13.24 18.29
N ASN A 112 9.42 12.73 17.52
CA ASN A 112 10.79 12.56 17.97
C ASN A 112 11.46 13.90 18.33
N LEU A 113 11.17 14.99 17.61
CA LEU A 113 11.71 16.32 17.94
C LEU A 113 11.27 16.83 19.31
N ILE A 114 10.14 16.34 19.83
CA ILE A 114 9.57 16.77 21.12
C ILE A 114 9.95 15.80 22.24
N CYS A 115 9.94 14.50 21.95
CA CYS A 115 10.00 13.45 22.97
C CYS A 115 11.23 12.53 22.90
N ASN A 116 12.13 12.70 21.91
CA ASN A 116 13.32 11.86 21.70
C ASN A 116 12.99 10.36 21.73
N VAL A 117 12.08 9.97 20.85
CA VAL A 117 11.51 8.63 20.75
C VAL A 117 12.51 7.63 20.18
N PHE A 118 13.33 8.07 19.22
CA PHE A 118 14.31 7.22 18.56
C PHE A 118 15.62 7.16 19.36
N LYS A 119 16.26 5.99 19.33
CA LYS A 119 17.54 5.74 20.00
C LYS A 119 18.69 6.55 19.42
N TYR A 120 18.65 6.80 18.11
CA TYR A 120 19.67 7.53 17.36
C TYR A 120 19.07 8.78 16.70
N SER A 121 19.91 9.73 16.33
CA SER A 121 19.48 10.92 15.60
C SER A 121 18.98 10.56 14.21
N VAL A 122 17.81 11.09 13.84
CA VAL A 122 17.22 10.84 12.52
C VAL A 122 18.04 11.54 11.45
N THR A 123 18.47 10.79 10.45
CA THR A 123 19.23 11.30 9.30
C THR A 123 18.32 11.60 8.11
N PHE A 124 18.80 12.38 7.13
CA PHE A 124 18.04 12.64 5.91
C PHE A 124 17.74 11.35 5.13
N SER A 125 18.67 10.40 5.11
CA SER A 125 18.45 9.12 4.42
C SER A 125 17.35 8.31 5.09
N ASP A 126 17.23 8.36 6.42
CA ASP A 126 16.12 7.71 7.14
C ASP A 126 14.76 8.22 6.67
N ILE A 127 14.61 9.54 6.54
CA ILE A 127 13.36 10.17 6.11
C ILE A 127 13.06 9.81 4.64
N PHE A 128 14.04 10.02 3.76
CA PHE A 128 13.86 9.87 2.33
C PHE A 128 13.59 8.42 1.92
N VAL A 129 14.39 7.48 2.43
CA VAL A 129 14.25 6.05 2.13
C VAL A 129 12.96 5.51 2.73
N SER A 130 12.63 5.87 3.97
CA SER A 130 11.36 5.46 4.59
C SER A 130 10.18 5.96 3.78
N PHE A 131 10.19 7.20 3.32
CA PHE A 131 9.11 7.75 2.50
C PHE A 131 8.92 6.97 1.20
N ILE A 132 10.00 6.64 0.49
CA ILE A 132 9.92 5.85 -0.75
C ILE A 132 9.35 4.46 -0.46
N ILE A 133 9.84 3.77 0.57
CA ILE A 133 9.35 2.44 0.95
C ILE A 133 7.84 2.49 1.25
N HIS A 134 7.40 3.45 2.08
CA HIS A 134 5.99 3.61 2.42
C HIS A 134 5.16 3.91 1.18
N MET A 135 5.61 4.81 0.31
CA MET A 135 4.89 5.18 -0.90
C MET A 135 4.68 3.97 -1.83
N PHE A 136 5.72 3.20 -2.11
CA PHE A 136 5.62 2.04 -3.00
C PHE A 136 4.78 0.91 -2.40
N LEU A 137 5.00 0.57 -1.12
CA LEU A 137 4.20 -0.44 -0.42
C LEU A 137 2.73 -0.02 -0.28
N SER A 138 2.45 1.27 -0.11
CA SER A 138 1.07 1.81 -0.08
C SER A 138 0.34 1.56 -1.40
N VAL A 139 1.03 1.71 -2.53
CA VAL A 139 0.47 1.49 -3.87
C VAL A 139 0.23 0.00 -4.13
N ILE A 140 1.19 -0.86 -3.79
CA ILE A 140 1.06 -2.32 -3.93
C ILE A 140 -0.12 -2.82 -3.09
N GLY A 141 -0.21 -2.39 -1.84
CA GLY A 141 -1.34 -2.72 -0.96
C GLY A 141 -2.67 -2.30 -1.60
N ALA A 142 -2.78 -1.05 -2.06
CA ALA A 142 -3.98 -0.55 -2.72
C ALA A 142 -4.39 -1.41 -3.92
N LEU A 143 -3.44 -1.74 -4.80
CA LEU A 143 -3.67 -2.56 -5.99
C LEU A 143 -4.18 -3.96 -5.66
N ILE A 144 -3.63 -4.61 -4.63
CA ILE A 144 -4.13 -5.90 -4.14
C ILE A 144 -5.57 -5.77 -3.65
N GLY A 145 -5.87 -4.72 -2.88
CA GLY A 145 -7.23 -4.42 -2.46
C GLY A 145 -8.19 -4.30 -3.65
N MET A 146 -7.76 -3.61 -4.71
CA MET A 146 -8.54 -3.44 -5.94
C MET A 146 -8.69 -4.74 -6.74
N LEU A 147 -7.71 -5.65 -6.69
CA LEU A 147 -7.77 -6.97 -7.35
C LEU A 147 -8.73 -7.92 -6.64
N PHE A 148 -8.81 -7.84 -5.31
CA PHE A 148 -9.65 -8.70 -4.48
C PHE A 148 -11.06 -8.13 -4.26
N GLN A 149 -11.60 -7.39 -5.22
CA GLN A 149 -12.97 -6.86 -5.12
C GLN A 149 -14.04 -7.87 -5.57
N PRO A 150 -15.31 -7.74 -5.09
CA PRO A 150 -16.41 -8.64 -5.47
C PRO A 150 -16.68 -8.77 -6.98
N ARG A 151 -16.24 -7.79 -7.78
CA ARG A 151 -16.38 -7.81 -9.24
C ARG A 151 -15.40 -8.74 -9.95
N ILE A 152 -14.23 -8.99 -9.35
CA ILE A 152 -13.25 -9.96 -9.86
C ILE A 152 -13.49 -11.33 -9.20
N ILE A 153 -13.83 -11.34 -7.91
CA ILE A 153 -14.12 -12.54 -7.13
C ILE A 153 -15.57 -12.44 -6.64
N SER A 154 -16.49 -13.12 -7.34
CA SER A 154 -17.94 -13.03 -7.09
C SER A 154 -18.33 -13.26 -5.64
N ASN A 155 -17.68 -14.22 -4.97
CA ASN A 155 -17.92 -14.48 -3.55
C ASN A 155 -17.15 -13.47 -2.67
N ARG A 156 -17.89 -12.49 -2.12
CA ARG A 156 -17.35 -11.46 -1.23
C ARG A 156 -16.56 -12.01 -0.04
N LYS A 157 -16.99 -13.14 0.56
CA LYS A 157 -16.26 -13.76 1.69
C LYS A 157 -14.90 -14.27 1.22
N MET A 158 -14.85 -14.96 0.08
CA MET A 158 -13.59 -15.44 -0.50
C MET A 158 -12.66 -14.29 -0.90
N ALA A 159 -13.22 -13.20 -1.42
CA ALA A 159 -12.46 -12.01 -1.80
C ALA A 159 -11.77 -11.37 -0.57
N ILE A 160 -12.50 -11.22 0.54
CA ILE A 160 -11.95 -10.71 1.80
C ILE A 160 -10.89 -11.67 2.37
N LEU A 161 -11.20 -12.97 2.46
CA LEU A 161 -10.26 -13.96 2.98
C LEU A 161 -8.98 -14.04 2.13
N GLY A 162 -9.10 -13.95 0.81
CA GLY A 162 -7.96 -13.92 -0.10
C GLY A 162 -7.07 -12.69 0.08
N ALA A 163 -7.67 -11.50 0.23
CA ALA A 163 -6.92 -10.28 0.51
C ALA A 163 -6.15 -10.38 1.84
N ILE A 164 -6.82 -10.85 2.90
CA ILE A 164 -6.20 -11.06 4.21
C ILE A 164 -5.06 -12.07 4.11
N PHE A 165 -5.27 -13.18 3.40
CA PHE A 165 -4.27 -14.22 3.20
C PHE A 165 -3.01 -13.67 2.51
N ILE A 166 -3.16 -12.89 1.43
CA ILE A 166 -2.02 -12.28 0.75
C ILE A 166 -1.28 -11.33 1.68
N VAL A 167 -2.00 -10.49 2.43
CA VAL A 167 -1.37 -9.55 3.37
C VAL A 167 -0.55 -10.30 4.41
N LEU A 168 -1.14 -11.32 5.04
CA LEU A 168 -0.45 -12.12 6.05
C LEU A 168 0.78 -12.81 5.47
N MET A 169 0.64 -13.51 4.34
CA MET A 169 1.75 -14.22 3.68
C MET A 169 2.87 -13.28 3.25
N SER A 170 2.55 -12.05 2.82
CA SER A 170 3.56 -11.05 2.47
C SER A 170 4.41 -10.64 3.67
N ILE A 171 3.79 -10.54 4.85
CA ILE A 171 4.48 -10.15 6.10
C ILE A 171 5.30 -11.32 6.65
N ILE A 172 4.76 -12.53 6.67
CA ILE A 172 5.43 -13.72 7.25
C ILE A 172 6.37 -14.45 6.28
N LYS A 173 6.54 -13.93 5.06
CA LYS A 173 7.35 -14.54 3.99
C LYS A 173 8.76 -14.93 4.44
N GLY A 174 9.45 -14.07 5.20
CA GLY A 174 10.80 -14.35 5.70
C GLY A 174 10.86 -15.58 6.60
N PRO A 175 10.13 -15.60 7.72
CA PRO A 175 10.02 -16.78 8.59
C PRO A 175 9.63 -18.07 7.85
N VAL A 176 8.68 -18.00 6.91
CA VAL A 176 8.25 -19.20 6.17
C VAL A 176 9.35 -19.76 5.27
N ILE A 177 10.15 -18.89 4.62
CA ILE A 177 11.29 -19.33 3.81
C ILE A 177 12.38 -19.95 4.68
N ASN A 178 12.57 -19.47 5.91
CA ASN A 178 13.56 -20.02 6.83
C ASN A 178 13.18 -21.44 7.31
N GLU A 179 11.90 -21.67 7.63
CA GLU A 179 11.40 -22.97 8.07
C GLU A 179 11.25 -23.97 6.90
N VAL A 180 10.82 -23.49 5.73
CA VAL A 180 10.61 -24.32 4.53
C VAL A 180 11.36 -23.68 3.35
N PRO A 181 12.64 -24.00 3.13
CA PRO A 181 13.47 -23.35 2.10
C PRO A 181 12.91 -23.47 0.68
N TYR A 182 12.29 -24.60 0.34
CA TYR A 182 11.65 -24.82 -0.96
C TYR A 182 10.47 -23.88 -1.23
N SER A 183 9.88 -23.26 -0.19
CA SER A 183 8.79 -22.30 -0.35
C SER A 183 9.21 -21.04 -1.11
N LYS A 184 10.52 -20.73 -1.17
CA LYS A 184 11.08 -19.55 -1.86
C LYS A 184 10.58 -19.42 -3.31
N TYR A 185 10.39 -20.53 -4.02
CA TYR A 185 9.92 -20.52 -5.42
C TYR A 185 8.46 -20.07 -5.56
N VAL A 186 7.61 -20.39 -4.58
CA VAL A 186 6.19 -20.01 -4.58
C VAL A 186 6.00 -18.63 -3.94
N MET A 187 6.82 -18.32 -2.93
CA MET A 187 6.75 -17.08 -2.16
C MET A 187 7.06 -15.81 -2.97
N TRP A 188 7.61 -15.97 -4.18
CA TRP A 188 7.79 -14.86 -5.11
C TRP A 188 6.47 -14.26 -5.63
N ILE A 189 5.32 -14.94 -5.44
CA ILE A 189 3.98 -14.42 -5.78
C ILE A 189 3.49 -13.37 -4.76
N PHE A 190 4.05 -13.38 -3.54
CA PHE A 190 3.64 -12.43 -2.51
C PHE A 190 4.48 -11.14 -2.56
N PRO A 191 3.81 -9.99 -2.33
CA PRO A 191 4.40 -8.66 -2.26
C PRO A 191 5.75 -8.57 -1.53
N PRO A 192 6.63 -7.65 -1.98
CA PRO A 192 8.02 -7.63 -1.57
C PRO A 192 8.28 -6.91 -0.23
N ILE A 193 7.50 -7.22 0.81
CA ILE A 193 7.70 -6.64 2.16
C ILE A 193 8.97 -7.22 2.80
N ASN A 194 9.18 -8.53 2.66
CA ASN A 194 10.35 -9.21 3.20
C ASN A 194 11.65 -8.75 2.53
N GLU A 195 11.62 -8.45 1.24
CA GLU A 195 12.76 -7.90 0.50
C GLU A 195 13.22 -6.55 1.08
N VAL A 196 12.29 -5.70 1.50
CA VAL A 196 12.61 -4.46 2.22
C VAL A 196 13.18 -4.79 3.61
N SER A 197 12.52 -5.67 4.36
CA SER A 197 12.96 -6.03 5.72
C SER A 197 14.39 -6.60 5.74
N THR A 198 14.68 -7.53 4.82
CA THR A 198 16.00 -8.17 4.68
C THR A 198 17.09 -7.20 4.24
N ALA A 199 16.79 -6.24 3.36
CA ALA A 199 17.76 -5.24 2.89
C ALA A 199 18.26 -4.29 3.99
N TYR A 200 17.46 -4.12 5.06
CA TYR A 200 17.79 -3.23 6.19
C TYR A 200 17.90 -3.96 7.53
N LEU A 201 17.93 -5.29 7.50
CA LEU A 201 18.03 -6.10 8.70
C LEU A 201 19.34 -5.77 9.44
N ASN A 202 19.25 -5.56 10.75
CA ASN A 202 20.36 -5.17 11.65
C ASN A 202 21.04 -3.82 11.33
N LEU A 203 20.47 -2.97 10.47
CA LEU A 203 20.98 -1.61 10.24
C LEU A 203 20.36 -0.62 11.23
N MET A 204 21.17 0.32 11.72
CA MET A 204 20.70 1.41 12.58
C MET A 204 20.03 2.53 11.79
N HIS A 205 20.49 2.77 10.57
CA HIS A 205 20.01 3.81 9.65
C HIS A 205 19.75 3.23 8.26
N PHE A 206 18.87 3.91 7.52
CA PHE A 206 18.64 3.61 6.11
C PHE A 206 19.78 4.15 5.24
N ASN A 207 20.29 3.28 4.37
CA ASN A 207 21.27 3.61 3.34
C ASN A 207 20.64 3.51 1.95
N ILE A 208 20.82 4.55 1.13
CA ILE A 208 20.25 4.62 -0.24
C ILE A 208 20.67 3.43 -1.14
N PRO A 209 21.93 2.94 -1.11
CA PRO A 209 22.33 1.81 -1.95
C PRO A 209 21.49 0.54 -1.71
N ASN A 210 21.12 0.28 -0.45
CA ASN A 210 20.32 -0.91 -0.10
C ASN A 210 18.87 -0.81 -0.58
N LEU A 211 18.41 0.39 -0.98
CA LEU A 211 17.06 0.60 -1.52
C LEU A 211 16.92 0.08 -2.96
N ILE A 212 18.01 0.05 -3.73
CA ILE A 212 17.96 -0.13 -5.18
C ILE A 212 17.25 -1.45 -5.56
N MET A 213 17.66 -2.56 -4.96
CA MET A 213 17.09 -3.87 -5.29
C MET A 213 15.62 -4.00 -4.84
N PRO A 214 15.25 -3.71 -3.56
CA PRO A 214 13.84 -3.69 -3.16
C PRO A 214 12.97 -2.77 -4.01
N LEU A 215 13.49 -1.60 -4.40
CA LEU A 215 12.77 -0.63 -5.22
C LEU A 215 12.47 -1.15 -6.62
N ILE A 216 13.43 -1.80 -7.27
CA ILE A 216 13.22 -2.45 -8.58
C ILE A 216 12.12 -3.52 -8.46
N ILE A 217 12.17 -4.36 -7.43
CA ILE A 217 11.17 -5.41 -7.21
C ILE A 217 9.78 -4.80 -6.97
N MET A 218 9.68 -3.75 -6.14
CA MET A 218 8.43 -3.03 -5.91
C MET A 218 7.86 -2.41 -7.19
N ILE A 219 8.70 -1.80 -8.03
CA ILE A 219 8.29 -1.25 -9.33
C ILE A 219 7.71 -2.35 -10.21
N ILE A 220 8.41 -3.48 -10.34
CA ILE A 220 7.96 -4.64 -11.14
C ILE A 220 6.60 -5.12 -10.65
N TYR A 221 6.43 -5.24 -9.33
CA TYR A 221 5.16 -5.63 -8.71
C TYR A 221 4.01 -4.69 -9.07
N ILE A 222 4.22 -3.37 -8.93
CA ILE A 222 3.21 -2.36 -9.28
C ILE A 222 2.80 -2.49 -10.74
N PHE A 223 3.76 -2.68 -11.66
CA PHE A 223 3.47 -2.85 -13.08
C PHE A 223 2.66 -4.12 -13.35
N ILE A 224 3.03 -5.25 -12.76
CA ILE A 224 2.33 -6.54 -12.92
C ILE A 224 0.90 -6.44 -12.39
N GLU A 225 0.71 -5.96 -11.16
CA GLU A 225 -0.61 -5.82 -10.53
C GLU A 225 -1.50 -4.85 -11.30
N SER A 226 -0.95 -3.71 -11.73
CA SER A 226 -1.67 -2.73 -12.56
C SER A 226 -2.12 -3.34 -13.89
N PHE A 227 -1.24 -4.11 -14.55
CA PHE A 227 -1.56 -4.79 -15.81
C PHE A 227 -2.67 -5.83 -15.62
N ILE A 228 -2.57 -6.67 -14.58
CA ILE A 228 -3.57 -7.68 -14.25
C ILE A 228 -4.92 -7.01 -13.96
N LEU A 229 -4.93 -5.95 -13.15
CA LEU A 229 -6.14 -5.21 -12.80
C LEU A 229 -6.83 -4.65 -14.04
N ILE A 230 -6.10 -3.92 -14.89
CA ILE A 230 -6.66 -3.32 -16.11
C ILE A 230 -7.23 -4.41 -17.04
N LYS A 231 -6.53 -5.52 -17.20
CA LYS A 231 -6.94 -6.62 -18.08
C LYS A 231 -8.18 -7.35 -17.54
N ARG A 232 -8.24 -7.63 -16.24
CA ARG A 232 -9.39 -8.27 -15.59
C ARG A 232 -10.63 -7.40 -15.68
N MET A 233 -10.50 -6.11 -15.38
CA MET A 233 -11.63 -5.20 -15.38
C MET A 233 -12.22 -4.95 -16.77
N LYS A 234 -11.40 -5.02 -17.83
CA LYS A 234 -11.90 -5.01 -19.22
C LYS A 234 -12.84 -6.18 -19.49
N LYS A 235 -12.52 -7.37 -18.97
CA LYS A 235 -13.28 -8.60 -19.23
C LYS A 235 -14.57 -8.73 -18.43
N VAL A 236 -14.78 -7.94 -17.38
CA VAL A 236 -15.98 -8.03 -16.55
C VAL A 236 -17.13 -7.15 -17.08
N LEU A 237 -16.86 -6.28 -18.05
CA LEU A 237 -17.87 -5.44 -18.71
C LEU A 237 -18.45 -6.04 -20.00
N PHE A 238 -17.88 -7.15 -20.47
CA PHE A 238 -18.30 -7.90 -21.66
C PHE A 238 -18.59 -9.35 -21.25
#